data_AF-A0A0G1K1C9-F1
#
_entry.id   AF-A0A0G1K1C9-F1
#
_cell.length_a   1.000
_cell.length_b   1.000
_cell.length_c   1.000
_cell.angle_alpha   90.00
_cell.angle_beta   90.00
_cell.angle_gamma   90.00
#
_symmetry.space_group_name_H-M   'P 1'
#
loop_
_entity.id
_entity.type
_entity.pdbx_description
1 polymer ?
#
loop_
_entity_poly.entity_id
_entity_poly.type
_entity_poly.pdbx_seq_one_letter_code
_entity_poly.pdbx_strand_id
1 'polypeptide(L)'
;MKKYSKDTNRLAVPLKIERTKFTNIYHMPDMTNPARPGRKLYCLYDDRLPLVRDFTNKQTFYVEFTQKDIVAGHHYHKKKVELDWIPLGKLRFLLEDIKTGAQESFDVDAEDHKVILIPKYVSHAVISLSVPAILLGITNGYDEAEDIYPYEIKNLNSSDCQLYTKDIIEEEILSINFHLPSQISAGIMQVSDEIRSAYPNHFYYSPERLHTTLLARIPKDTSIDILVGIITKYKKLYPFHLLFEGIGASNRIISVPAFDLYDQIHAFRAAIRTKVTSSDDYTKYDPVWEQILWVNFVRFQSVPDQSLFKFVLRFKTRIYGYLSDPPVELYLNQSQTLDPKYSKLITTIS
;
A
#
# COMPACT_ATOMS: atom_id res chain seq x y z
N MET A 1 -35.05 -10.29 -40.08
CA MET A 1 -34.84 -10.13 -38.62
C MET A 1 -35.27 -11.41 -37.92
N LYS A 2 -34.34 -12.14 -37.28
CA LYS A 2 -34.68 -13.31 -36.47
C LYS A 2 -35.49 -12.85 -35.25
N LYS A 3 -36.71 -13.38 -35.05
CA LYS A 3 -37.49 -13.15 -33.82
C LYS A 3 -36.82 -13.90 -32.68
N TYR A 4 -36.06 -13.20 -31.85
CA TYR A 4 -35.54 -13.75 -30.60
C TYR A 4 -36.70 -13.90 -29.60
N SER A 5 -36.66 -14.95 -28.76
CA SER A 5 -37.64 -15.10 -27.68
C SER A 5 -37.48 -13.93 -26.71
N LYS A 6 -38.59 -13.32 -26.26
CA LYS A 6 -38.56 -12.26 -25.24
C LYS A 6 -37.84 -12.70 -23.95
N ASP A 7 -37.77 -14.01 -23.70
CA ASP A 7 -37.23 -14.58 -22.46
C ASP A 7 -35.71 -14.51 -22.35
N THR A 8 -34.97 -14.68 -23.46
CA THR A 8 -33.50 -14.65 -23.42
C THR A 8 -32.94 -13.24 -23.24
N ASN A 9 -33.63 -12.21 -23.74
CA ASN A 9 -33.17 -10.82 -23.58
C ASN A 9 -33.24 -10.35 -22.13
N ARG A 10 -34.16 -10.92 -21.34
CA ARG A 10 -34.27 -10.59 -19.90
C ARG A 10 -33.02 -11.03 -19.13
N LEU A 11 -32.27 -12.02 -19.62
CA LEU A 11 -31.05 -12.48 -18.95
C LEU A 11 -29.88 -11.49 -19.07
N ALA A 12 -29.88 -10.65 -20.10
CA ALA A 12 -28.84 -9.66 -20.33
C ALA A 12 -29.08 -8.33 -19.58
N VAL A 13 -30.25 -8.17 -18.94
CA VAL A 13 -30.61 -6.95 -18.21
C VAL A 13 -30.44 -7.18 -16.71
N PRO A 14 -29.64 -6.38 -16.01
CA PRO A 14 -29.43 -6.55 -14.58
C PRO A 14 -30.74 -6.29 -13.81
N LEU A 15 -30.99 -7.10 -12.78
CA LEU A 15 -32.11 -6.92 -11.84
C LEU A 15 -31.92 -5.66 -11.00
N LYS A 16 -30.68 -5.37 -10.63
CA LYS A 16 -30.26 -4.23 -9.81
C LYS A 16 -28.86 -3.81 -10.23
N ILE A 17 -28.62 -2.50 -10.20
CA ILE A 17 -27.28 -1.92 -10.29
C ILE A 17 -26.97 -1.28 -8.95
N GLU A 18 -25.98 -1.82 -8.25
CA GLU A 18 -25.46 -1.25 -7.01
C GLU A 18 -24.24 -0.40 -7.32
N ARG A 19 -24.25 0.86 -6.88
CA ARG A 19 -23.11 1.78 -7.07
C ARG A 19 -22.28 1.80 -5.79
N THR A 20 -20.99 1.49 -5.91
CA THR A 20 -20.02 1.61 -4.82
C THR A 20 -19.22 2.90 -4.99
N LYS A 21 -18.10 3.03 -4.26
CA LYS A 21 -17.24 4.20 -4.35
C LYS A 21 -16.53 4.29 -5.71
N PHE A 22 -16.09 3.16 -6.27
CA PHE A 22 -15.34 3.13 -7.52
C PHE A 22 -15.95 2.27 -8.62
N THR A 23 -17.01 1.51 -8.36
CA THR A 23 -17.57 0.60 -9.36
C THR A 23 -19.11 0.56 -9.36
N ASN A 24 -19.65 -0.05 -10.41
CA ASN A 24 -21.01 -0.57 -10.46
C ASN A 24 -20.96 -2.10 -10.36
N ILE A 25 -21.81 -2.65 -9.50
CA ILE A 25 -22.05 -4.08 -9.37
C ILE A 25 -23.43 -4.38 -9.98
N TYR A 26 -23.46 -5.22 -11.00
CA TYR A 26 -24.66 -5.65 -11.71
C TYR A 26 -25.16 -6.98 -11.16
N HIS A 27 -26.36 -7.00 -10.59
CA HIS A 27 -26.99 -8.24 -10.13
C HIS A 27 -27.68 -8.90 -11.31
N MET A 28 -27.13 -10.02 -11.79
CA MET A 28 -27.61 -10.67 -13.00
C MET A 28 -28.72 -11.68 -12.67
N PRO A 29 -29.80 -11.72 -13.47
CA PRO A 29 -30.81 -12.75 -13.32
C PRO A 29 -30.29 -14.12 -13.77
N ASP A 30 -30.81 -15.17 -13.14
CA ASP A 30 -30.72 -16.54 -13.64
C ASP A 30 -32.03 -16.96 -14.31
N MET A 31 -31.96 -17.99 -15.15
CA MET A 31 -33.15 -18.67 -15.67
C MET A 31 -33.13 -20.12 -15.24
N THR A 32 -34.12 -20.48 -14.42
CA THR A 32 -34.49 -21.87 -14.15
C THR A 32 -35.64 -22.25 -15.07
N ASN A 33 -35.56 -23.45 -15.66
CA ASN A 33 -36.64 -23.99 -16.47
C ASN A 33 -37.11 -25.30 -15.82
N PRO A 34 -38.32 -25.35 -15.23
CA PRO A 34 -38.82 -26.57 -14.59
C PRO A 34 -38.86 -27.79 -15.52
N ALA A 35 -39.02 -27.59 -16.83
CA ALA A 35 -38.99 -28.67 -17.81
C ALA A 35 -37.57 -29.20 -18.09
N ARG A 36 -36.52 -28.50 -17.62
CA ARG A 36 -35.12 -28.91 -17.71
C ARG A 36 -34.47 -28.73 -16.33
N PRO A 37 -34.78 -29.60 -15.35
CA PRO A 37 -34.28 -29.49 -13.99
C PRO A 37 -32.76 -29.65 -13.92
N GLY A 38 -32.14 -29.14 -12.85
CA GLY A 38 -30.70 -29.28 -12.60
C GLY A 38 -29.79 -28.33 -13.39
N ARG A 39 -30.34 -27.34 -14.10
CA ARG A 39 -29.55 -26.29 -14.77
C ARG A 39 -30.08 -24.90 -14.49
N LYS A 40 -29.15 -23.95 -14.41
CA LYS A 40 -29.40 -22.50 -14.45
C LYS A 40 -28.71 -21.94 -15.67
N LEU A 41 -29.37 -21.03 -16.38
CA LEU A 41 -28.77 -20.30 -17.49
C LEU A 41 -28.49 -18.86 -17.06
N TYR A 42 -27.29 -18.39 -17.38
CA TYR A 42 -26.85 -17.01 -17.17
C TYR A 42 -26.43 -16.41 -18.51
N CYS A 43 -26.68 -15.11 -18.70
CA CYS A 43 -26.17 -14.36 -19.84
C CYS A 43 -25.23 -13.28 -19.32
N LEU A 44 -23.94 -13.46 -19.60
CA LEU A 44 -22.89 -12.56 -19.10
C LEU A 44 -22.66 -11.37 -20.00
N TYR A 45 -22.82 -11.59 -21.30
CA TYR A 45 -22.61 -10.57 -22.30
C TYR A 45 -23.55 -10.82 -23.47
N ASP A 46 -24.21 -9.74 -23.88
CA ASP A 46 -25.06 -9.66 -25.05
C ASP A 46 -24.75 -8.31 -25.70
N ASP A 47 -24.17 -8.33 -26.90
CA ASP A 47 -23.78 -7.12 -27.63
C ASP A 47 -24.97 -6.22 -27.98
N ARG A 48 -26.19 -6.78 -27.98
CA ARG A 48 -27.43 -6.05 -28.21
C ARG A 48 -27.86 -5.25 -26.98
N LEU A 49 -27.43 -5.67 -25.78
CA LEU A 49 -27.82 -5.12 -24.48
C LEU A 49 -26.60 -5.07 -23.54
N PRO A 50 -25.55 -4.31 -23.87
CA PRO A 50 -24.33 -4.31 -23.07
C PRO A 50 -24.56 -3.67 -21.69
N LEU A 51 -23.98 -4.25 -20.65
CA LEU A 51 -24.05 -3.74 -19.27
C LEU A 51 -23.44 -2.35 -19.12
N VAL A 52 -22.40 -2.08 -19.91
CA VAL A 52 -21.69 -0.80 -19.97
C VAL A 52 -21.86 -0.23 -21.37
N ARG A 53 -22.24 1.04 -21.45
CA ARG A 53 -22.39 1.73 -22.74
C ARG A 53 -21.08 1.67 -23.53
N ASP A 54 -21.17 1.37 -24.82
CA ASP A 54 -20.03 1.27 -25.74
C ASP A 54 -19.02 0.16 -25.37
N PHE A 55 -19.40 -0.79 -24.51
CA PHE A 55 -18.60 -1.97 -24.20
C PHE A 55 -18.82 -3.04 -25.26
N THR A 56 -17.74 -3.47 -25.91
CA THR A 56 -17.73 -4.63 -26.82
C THR A 56 -16.76 -5.66 -26.29
N ASN A 57 -17.21 -6.89 -26.04
CA ASN A 57 -16.31 -7.97 -25.61
C ASN A 57 -15.24 -8.23 -26.69
N LYS A 58 -13.98 -7.96 -26.37
CA LYS A 58 -12.81 -8.23 -27.21
C LYS A 58 -12.05 -9.46 -26.74
N GLN A 59 -12.01 -9.69 -25.43
CA GLN A 59 -11.33 -10.82 -24.82
C GLN A 59 -12.11 -11.30 -23.60
N THR A 60 -12.12 -12.61 -23.41
CA THR A 60 -12.66 -13.26 -22.22
C THR A 60 -11.64 -14.28 -21.73
N PHE A 61 -11.36 -14.26 -20.44
CA PHE A 61 -10.42 -15.15 -19.78
C PHE A 61 -11.00 -15.60 -18.44
N TYR A 62 -10.43 -16.67 -17.88
CA TYR A 62 -10.70 -17.03 -16.50
C TYR A 62 -9.40 -17.24 -15.73
N VAL A 63 -9.47 -17.00 -14.43
CA VAL A 63 -8.42 -17.24 -13.45
C VAL A 63 -8.95 -18.24 -12.45
N GLU A 64 -8.24 -19.35 -12.28
CA GLU A 64 -8.55 -20.35 -11.25
C GLU A 64 -7.65 -20.14 -10.04
N PHE A 65 -8.27 -20.02 -8.87
CA PHE A 65 -7.58 -19.97 -7.59
C PHE A 65 -7.59 -21.36 -6.96
N THR A 66 -6.41 -21.98 -6.90
CA THR A 66 -6.19 -23.33 -6.35
C THR A 66 -5.76 -23.33 -4.89
N GLN A 67 -5.49 -22.15 -4.33
CA GLN A 67 -5.12 -21.94 -2.93
C GLN A 67 -5.91 -20.76 -2.36
N LYS A 68 -6.17 -20.81 -1.06
CA LYS A 68 -6.88 -19.77 -0.32
C LYS A 68 -5.92 -18.62 -0.01
N ASP A 69 -6.45 -17.40 0.07
CA ASP A 69 -5.74 -16.17 0.39
C ASP A 69 -4.66 -15.78 -0.65
N ILE A 70 -4.76 -16.33 -1.88
CA ILE A 70 -3.92 -15.93 -3.02
C ILE A 70 -4.52 -14.70 -3.68
N VAL A 71 -3.64 -13.77 -4.04
CA VAL A 71 -3.99 -12.51 -4.69
C VAL A 71 -3.67 -12.60 -6.19
N ALA A 72 -4.63 -12.23 -7.03
CA ALA A 72 -4.42 -11.90 -8.43
C ALA A 72 -4.69 -10.42 -8.67
N GLY A 73 -4.08 -9.81 -9.70
CA GLY A 73 -4.27 -8.40 -10.03
C GLY A 73 -3.06 -7.53 -9.65
N HIS A 74 -3.28 -6.49 -8.85
CA HIS A 74 -2.30 -5.43 -8.58
C HIS A 74 -1.86 -4.68 -9.82
N HIS A 75 -2.83 -4.26 -10.62
CA HIS A 75 -2.62 -3.39 -11.76
C HIS A 75 -3.84 -2.53 -12.02
N TYR A 76 -3.72 -1.57 -12.93
CA TYR A 76 -4.83 -0.79 -13.46
C TYR A 76 -4.69 -0.63 -14.97
N HIS A 77 -5.78 -0.20 -15.60
CA HIS A 77 -5.84 0.10 -17.03
C HIS A 77 -6.16 1.57 -17.29
N LYS A 78 -5.61 2.13 -18.38
CA LYS A 78 -5.94 3.49 -18.83
C LYS A 78 -6.92 3.46 -20.01
N LYS A 79 -6.93 2.39 -20.80
CA LYS A 79 -7.77 2.25 -22.01
C LYS A 79 -8.83 1.15 -21.86
N LYS A 80 -8.50 0.03 -21.23
CA LYS A 80 -9.36 -1.13 -21.01
C LYS A 80 -10.32 -0.89 -19.85
N VAL A 81 -11.48 -1.51 -19.95
CA VAL A 81 -12.50 -1.66 -18.92
C VAL A 81 -12.80 -3.15 -18.83
N GLU A 82 -13.00 -3.64 -17.62
CA GLU A 82 -13.22 -5.07 -17.37
C GLU A 82 -14.57 -5.29 -16.68
N LEU A 83 -15.15 -6.45 -16.93
CA LEU A 83 -16.33 -6.97 -16.27
C LEU A 83 -15.94 -8.32 -15.67
N ASP A 84 -15.90 -8.37 -14.35
CA ASP A 84 -15.48 -9.53 -13.58
C ASP A 84 -16.70 -10.26 -13.04
N TRP A 85 -16.71 -11.58 -13.22
CA TRP A 85 -17.77 -12.47 -12.73
C TRP A 85 -17.19 -13.66 -11.99
N ILE A 86 -17.93 -14.18 -11.01
CA ILE A 86 -17.47 -15.27 -10.15
C ILE A 86 -18.38 -16.47 -10.38
N PRO A 87 -18.07 -17.37 -11.31
CA PRO A 87 -18.89 -18.56 -11.54
C PRO A 87 -18.75 -19.61 -10.44
N LEU A 88 -17.70 -19.55 -9.60
CA LEU A 88 -17.44 -20.53 -8.55
C LEU A 88 -16.66 -19.92 -7.37
N GLY A 89 -17.07 -20.28 -6.16
CA GLY A 89 -16.39 -19.90 -4.92
C GLY A 89 -16.67 -18.46 -4.47
N LYS A 90 -15.83 -17.97 -3.57
CA LYS A 90 -15.93 -16.66 -2.94
C LYS A 90 -14.61 -15.90 -3.07
N LEU A 91 -14.68 -14.66 -3.52
CA LEU A 91 -13.52 -13.77 -3.68
C LEU A 91 -13.74 -12.45 -2.95
N ARG A 92 -12.64 -11.79 -2.58
CA ARG A 92 -12.63 -10.39 -2.11
C ARG A 92 -12.01 -9.52 -3.18
N PHE A 93 -12.74 -8.49 -3.58
CA PHE A 93 -12.20 -7.41 -4.42
C PHE A 93 -11.58 -6.34 -3.53
N LEU A 94 -10.40 -5.89 -3.94
CA LEU A 94 -9.72 -4.70 -3.44
C LEU A 94 -9.62 -3.74 -4.62
N LEU A 95 -10.18 -2.55 -4.48
CA LEU A 95 -10.12 -1.51 -5.51
C LEU A 95 -9.47 -0.26 -4.94
N GLU A 96 -8.63 0.38 -5.72
CA GLU A 96 -7.99 1.66 -5.37
C GLU A 96 -8.01 2.63 -6.54
N ASP A 97 -8.56 3.82 -6.33
CA ASP A 97 -8.42 4.91 -7.30
C ASP A 97 -6.97 5.40 -7.28
N ILE A 98 -6.26 5.24 -8.40
CA ILE A 98 -4.81 5.49 -8.45
C ILE A 98 -4.44 6.96 -8.29
N LYS A 99 -5.38 7.88 -8.54
CA LYS A 99 -5.13 9.32 -8.44
C LYS A 99 -5.22 9.79 -7.00
N THR A 100 -6.18 9.25 -6.28
CA THR A 100 -6.51 9.67 -4.92
C THR A 100 -5.91 8.74 -3.88
N GLY A 101 -5.54 7.51 -4.21
CA GLY A 101 -5.13 6.47 -3.26
C GLY A 101 -6.27 6.08 -2.30
N ALA A 102 -7.51 6.25 -2.73
CA ALA A 102 -8.66 5.92 -1.94
C ALA A 102 -9.03 4.46 -2.23
N GLN A 103 -9.23 3.65 -1.19
CA GLN A 103 -9.52 2.23 -1.32
C GLN A 103 -10.99 1.91 -1.02
N GLU A 104 -11.47 0.81 -1.59
CA GLU A 104 -12.67 0.08 -1.18
C GLU A 104 -12.43 -1.44 -1.28
N SER A 105 -13.14 -2.21 -0.47
CA SER A 105 -13.06 -3.66 -0.51
C SER A 105 -14.43 -4.28 -0.24
N PHE A 106 -14.75 -5.36 -0.93
CA PHE A 106 -16.00 -6.10 -0.70
C PHE A 106 -15.84 -7.57 -1.11
N ASP A 107 -16.61 -8.44 -0.45
CA ASP A 107 -16.64 -9.86 -0.72
C ASP A 107 -17.79 -10.17 -1.68
N VAL A 108 -17.55 -11.10 -2.61
CA VAL A 108 -18.56 -11.56 -3.57
C VAL A 108 -18.54 -13.08 -3.60
N ASP A 109 -19.72 -13.67 -3.48
CA ASP A 109 -19.94 -15.11 -3.62
C ASP A 109 -20.52 -15.43 -5.00
N ALA A 110 -20.18 -16.59 -5.55
CA ALA A 110 -20.73 -17.09 -6.80
C ALA A 110 -22.27 -17.17 -6.77
N GLU A 111 -22.85 -17.45 -5.60
CA GLU A 111 -24.30 -17.49 -5.39
C GLU A 111 -25.00 -16.13 -5.56
N ASP A 112 -24.25 -15.02 -5.43
CA ASP A 112 -24.81 -13.67 -5.58
C ASP A 112 -25.07 -13.28 -7.04
N HIS A 113 -24.45 -13.98 -7.99
CA HIS A 113 -24.56 -13.74 -9.44
C HIS A 113 -24.29 -12.27 -9.83
N LYS A 114 -23.25 -11.68 -9.23
CA LYS A 114 -22.84 -10.29 -9.44
C LYS A 114 -21.76 -10.18 -10.51
N VAL A 115 -21.90 -9.24 -11.43
CA VAL A 115 -20.83 -8.80 -12.34
C VAL A 115 -20.28 -7.46 -11.85
N ILE A 116 -18.95 -7.36 -11.72
CA ILE A 116 -18.25 -6.21 -11.17
C ILE A 116 -17.58 -5.44 -12.31
N LEU A 117 -17.82 -4.13 -12.41
CA LEU A 117 -17.11 -3.28 -13.36
C LEU A 117 -15.73 -2.89 -12.82
N ILE A 118 -14.66 -3.10 -13.56
CA ILE A 118 -13.37 -2.48 -13.25
C ILE A 118 -13.17 -1.31 -14.21
N PRO A 119 -13.39 -0.06 -13.77
CA PRO A 119 -13.20 1.09 -14.64
C PRO A 119 -11.72 1.43 -14.81
N LYS A 120 -11.46 2.30 -15.77
CA LYS A 120 -10.14 2.90 -16.00
C LYS A 120 -9.64 3.62 -14.75
N TYR A 121 -8.33 3.63 -14.56
CA TYR A 121 -7.63 4.32 -13.47
C TYR A 121 -8.00 3.84 -12.06
N VAL A 122 -8.65 2.68 -11.95
CA VAL A 122 -8.86 1.98 -10.69
C VAL A 122 -7.98 0.75 -10.73
N SER A 123 -7.03 0.67 -9.80
CA SER A 123 -6.30 -0.57 -9.59
C SER A 123 -7.21 -1.58 -8.92
N HIS A 124 -7.09 -2.84 -9.33
CA HIS A 124 -7.83 -3.93 -8.71
C HIS A 124 -6.89 -5.07 -8.31
N ALA A 125 -7.27 -5.74 -7.22
CA ALA A 125 -6.73 -7.01 -6.81
C ALA A 125 -7.87 -7.89 -6.27
N VAL A 126 -7.75 -9.19 -6.47
CA VAL A 126 -8.77 -10.17 -6.10
C VAL A 126 -8.13 -11.26 -5.25
N ILE A 127 -8.68 -11.47 -4.06
CA ILE A 127 -8.19 -12.45 -3.08
C ILE A 127 -9.15 -13.64 -3.03
N SER A 128 -8.63 -14.86 -3.10
CA SER A 128 -9.44 -16.07 -2.90
C SER A 128 -9.83 -16.27 -1.44
N LEU A 129 -11.14 -16.31 -1.15
CA LEU A 129 -11.66 -16.60 0.19
C LEU A 129 -12.10 -18.06 0.36
N SER A 130 -12.36 -18.74 -0.76
CA SER A 130 -12.61 -20.18 -0.83
C SER A 130 -11.76 -20.84 -1.89
N VAL A 131 -11.65 -22.16 -1.83
CA VAL A 131 -11.05 -22.99 -2.88
C VAL A 131 -11.95 -24.18 -3.21
N PRO A 132 -12.15 -24.52 -4.50
CA PRO A 132 -11.73 -23.73 -5.66
C PRO A 132 -12.51 -22.40 -5.74
N ALA A 133 -11.92 -21.41 -6.39
CA ALA A 133 -12.65 -20.21 -6.83
C ALA A 133 -12.23 -19.85 -8.26
N ILE A 134 -13.17 -19.32 -9.03
CA ILE A 134 -12.94 -18.92 -10.42
C ILE A 134 -13.39 -17.47 -10.58
N LEU A 135 -12.52 -16.66 -11.18
CA LEU A 135 -12.84 -15.34 -11.69
C LEU A 135 -12.90 -15.43 -13.22
N LEU A 136 -13.98 -14.97 -13.83
CA LEU A 136 -14.13 -14.79 -15.27
C LEU A 136 -14.06 -13.30 -15.59
N GLY A 137 -13.03 -12.89 -16.34
CA GLY A 137 -12.87 -11.52 -16.80
C GLY A 137 -13.34 -11.38 -18.26
N ILE A 138 -14.14 -10.34 -18.52
CA ILE A 138 -14.57 -9.94 -19.86
C ILE A 138 -14.09 -8.51 -20.09
N THR A 139 -13.41 -8.24 -21.19
CA THR A 139 -12.78 -6.94 -21.41
C THR A 139 -13.13 -6.34 -22.76
N ASN A 140 -13.08 -5.01 -22.84
CA ASN A 140 -13.30 -4.27 -24.09
C ASN A 140 -12.01 -3.97 -24.89
N GLY A 141 -10.89 -4.55 -24.49
CA GLY A 141 -9.57 -4.44 -25.13
C GLY A 141 -8.76 -5.71 -24.91
N TYR A 142 -7.74 -5.93 -25.73
CA TYR A 142 -6.82 -7.06 -25.56
C TYR A 142 -5.83 -6.78 -24.42
N ASP A 143 -5.24 -7.83 -23.87
CA ASP A 143 -4.07 -7.72 -22.99
C ASP A 143 -2.84 -7.26 -23.79
N GLU A 144 -2.78 -5.94 -24.00
CA GLU A 144 -1.63 -5.25 -24.53
C GLU A 144 -0.74 -4.84 -23.36
N ALA A 145 0.54 -5.23 -23.38
CA ALA A 145 1.51 -4.88 -22.34
C ALA A 145 1.56 -3.36 -22.05
N GLU A 146 1.17 -2.52 -23.01
CA GLU A 146 1.14 -1.05 -22.90
C GLU A 146 -0.05 -0.49 -22.10
N ASP A 147 -1.06 -1.31 -21.77
CA ASP A 147 -2.22 -0.88 -20.96
C ASP A 147 -2.32 -1.57 -19.60
N ILE A 148 -1.35 -2.42 -19.23
CA ILE A 148 -1.29 -3.05 -17.91
C ILE A 148 -0.22 -2.34 -17.09
N TYR A 149 -0.66 -1.49 -16.14
CA TYR A 149 0.25 -0.74 -15.29
C TYR A 149 0.28 -1.37 -13.90
N PRO A 150 1.43 -1.94 -13.46
CA PRO A 150 1.57 -2.48 -12.12
C PRO A 150 1.24 -1.44 -11.05
N TYR A 151 0.44 -1.84 -10.07
CA TYR A 151 0.05 -1.00 -8.94
C TYR A 151 -0.34 -1.89 -7.76
N GLU A 152 0.52 -1.94 -6.75
CA GLU A 152 0.28 -2.74 -5.56
C GLU A 152 -0.73 -2.03 -4.64
N ILE A 153 -1.93 -2.60 -4.54
CA ILE A 153 -2.93 -2.22 -3.54
C ILE A 153 -2.45 -2.76 -2.20
N LYS A 154 -1.85 -1.89 -1.38
CA LYS A 154 -1.40 -2.26 -0.04
C LYS A 154 -2.62 -2.35 0.88
N ASN A 155 -3.24 -3.53 0.94
CA ASN A 155 -4.24 -3.84 1.94
C ASN A 155 -3.52 -4.30 3.20
N LEU A 156 -3.21 -3.36 4.09
CA LEU A 156 -2.62 -3.69 5.39
C LEU A 156 -3.62 -4.51 6.18
N ASN A 157 -3.41 -5.83 6.21
CA ASN A 157 -4.17 -6.68 7.09
C ASN A 157 -3.62 -6.57 8.51
N SER A 158 -4.52 -6.29 9.45
CA SER A 158 -4.23 -6.32 10.88
C SER A 158 -3.50 -7.60 11.32
N SER A 159 -3.88 -8.75 10.76
CA SER A 159 -3.26 -10.05 11.06
C SER A 159 -1.79 -10.15 10.68
N ASP A 160 -1.36 -9.38 9.68
CA ASP A 160 -0.01 -9.45 9.12
C ASP A 160 0.94 -8.48 9.85
N CYS A 161 0.41 -7.75 10.83
CA CYS A 161 1.15 -6.76 11.59
C CYS A 161 2.07 -7.41 12.62
N GLN A 162 3.33 -6.98 12.60
CA GLN A 162 4.35 -7.40 13.54
C GLN A 162 4.27 -6.52 14.78
N LEU A 163 4.10 -7.17 15.93
CA LEU A 163 3.99 -6.48 17.20
C LEU A 163 5.37 -6.05 17.70
N TYR A 164 5.42 -4.81 18.15
CA TYR A 164 6.56 -4.23 18.83
C TYR A 164 6.59 -4.72 20.28
N THR A 165 7.55 -5.60 20.56
CA THR A 165 7.69 -6.27 21.86
C THR A 165 8.79 -5.67 22.73
N LYS A 166 9.87 -5.16 22.11
CA LYS A 166 11.01 -4.56 22.81
C LYS A 166 11.63 -3.44 21.97
N ASP A 167 12.15 -2.41 22.63
CA ASP A 167 12.90 -1.34 21.97
C ASP A 167 14.35 -1.74 21.64
N ILE A 168 14.88 -2.70 22.37
CA ILE A 168 16.30 -3.01 22.36
C ILE A 168 16.68 -3.81 21.10
N ILE A 169 17.74 -3.35 20.43
CA ILE A 169 18.48 -4.06 19.39
C ILE A 169 19.56 -4.91 20.09
N GLU A 170 19.68 -6.18 19.71
CA GLU A 170 20.57 -7.13 20.40
C GLU A 170 22.05 -6.77 20.25
N GLU A 171 22.40 -6.23 19.09
CA GLU A 171 23.73 -5.71 18.80
C GLU A 171 23.76 -4.18 18.91
N GLU A 172 24.86 -3.68 19.44
CA GLU A 172 25.18 -2.26 19.39
C GLU A 172 25.69 -1.92 17.99
N ILE A 173 25.08 -0.90 17.38
CA ILE A 173 25.34 -0.48 16.00
C ILE A 173 25.63 1.01 15.94
N LEU A 174 26.28 1.45 14.88
CA LEU A 174 26.27 2.85 14.48
C LEU A 174 25.03 3.13 13.62
N SER A 175 24.46 4.31 13.80
CA SER A 175 23.34 4.81 12.98
C SER A 175 23.48 6.30 12.71
N ILE A 176 23.06 6.71 11.51
CA ILE A 176 23.10 8.09 11.03
C ILE A 176 21.66 8.59 10.96
N ASN A 177 21.37 9.66 11.68
CA ASN A 177 20.00 10.13 11.90
C ASN A 177 19.89 11.65 11.72
N PHE A 178 18.65 12.10 11.56
CA PHE A 178 18.26 13.51 11.60
C PHE A 178 17.18 13.69 12.66
N HIS A 179 17.38 14.63 13.59
CA HIS A 179 16.31 15.05 14.49
C HIS A 179 15.44 16.12 13.84
N LEU A 180 14.15 16.09 14.16
CA LEU A 180 13.18 17.00 13.58
C LEU A 180 13.16 18.32 14.37
N PRO A 181 13.06 19.47 13.69
CA PRO A 181 12.77 20.73 14.35
C PRO A 181 11.43 20.69 15.09
N SER A 182 11.32 21.49 16.15
CA SER A 182 10.13 21.56 17.00
C SER A 182 8.82 21.79 16.24
N GLN A 183 8.82 22.59 15.18
CA GLN A 183 7.64 22.84 14.35
C GLN A 183 7.12 21.57 13.66
N ILE A 184 8.00 20.81 13.00
CA ILE A 184 7.62 19.57 12.31
C ILE A 184 7.20 18.52 13.34
N SER A 185 7.98 18.38 14.41
CA SER A 185 7.68 17.48 15.53
C SER A 185 6.32 17.76 16.14
N ALA A 186 5.97 19.04 16.39
CA ALA A 186 4.67 19.41 16.95
C ALA A 186 3.50 18.99 16.03
N GLY A 187 3.64 19.17 14.72
CA GLY A 187 2.63 18.74 13.75
C GLY A 187 2.40 17.23 13.75
N ILE A 188 3.48 16.45 13.84
CA ILE A 188 3.40 14.97 13.93
C ILE A 188 2.79 14.56 15.27
N MET A 189 3.21 15.19 16.37
CA MET A 189 2.71 14.87 17.72
C MET A 189 1.22 15.17 17.88
N GLN A 190 0.70 16.21 17.23
CA GLN A 190 -0.74 16.45 17.20
C GLN A 190 -1.51 15.25 16.64
N VAL A 191 -1.06 14.69 15.50
CA VAL A 191 -1.69 13.49 14.93
C VAL A 191 -1.45 12.26 15.79
N SER A 192 -0.25 12.13 16.36
CA SER A 192 0.08 11.06 17.32
C SER A 192 -0.90 11.05 18.51
N ASP A 193 -1.23 12.22 19.05
CA ASP A 193 -2.16 12.36 20.17
C ASP A 193 -3.62 12.07 19.77
N GLU A 194 -4.03 12.45 18.55
CA GLU A 194 -5.34 12.06 17.98
C GLU A 194 -5.46 10.54 17.83
N ILE A 195 -4.42 9.88 17.29
CA ILE A 195 -4.39 8.42 17.16
C ILE A 195 -4.36 7.77 18.55
N ARG A 196 -3.53 8.26 19.47
CA ARG A 196 -3.42 7.74 20.85
C ARG A 196 -4.76 7.79 21.59
N SER A 197 -5.51 8.86 21.41
CA SER A 197 -6.82 9.02 22.04
C SER A 197 -7.83 7.96 21.56
N ALA A 198 -7.76 7.56 20.29
CA ALA A 198 -8.66 6.55 19.71
C ALA A 198 -8.13 5.11 19.86
N TYR A 199 -6.80 4.92 19.89
CA TYR A 199 -6.14 3.61 19.84
C TYR A 199 -5.00 3.49 20.88
N PRO A 200 -5.29 3.56 22.19
CA PRO A 200 -4.26 3.74 23.23
C PRO A 200 -3.29 2.55 23.40
N ASN A 201 -3.62 1.36 22.88
CA ASN A 201 -2.86 0.12 23.11
C ASN A 201 -1.65 -0.06 22.17
N HIS A 202 -1.02 1.04 21.79
CA HIS A 202 0.14 1.07 20.91
C HIS A 202 1.26 1.89 21.55
N PHE A 203 2.48 1.68 21.07
CA PHE A 203 3.61 2.47 21.50
C PHE A 203 3.66 3.77 20.70
N TYR A 204 3.58 4.89 21.39
CA TYR A 204 3.67 6.22 20.78
C TYR A 204 5.00 6.85 21.14
N TYR A 205 5.70 7.36 20.13
CA TYR A 205 6.97 8.03 20.34
C TYR A 205 6.74 9.34 21.11
N SER A 206 7.69 9.67 21.98
CA SER A 206 7.79 11.00 22.57
C SER A 206 8.49 11.96 21.59
N PRO A 207 8.30 13.29 21.72
CA PRO A 207 8.84 14.27 20.78
C PRO A 207 10.37 14.16 20.58
N GLU A 208 11.12 13.88 21.64
CA GLU A 208 12.57 13.73 21.62
C GLU A 208 13.04 12.46 20.90
N ARG A 209 12.15 11.48 20.69
CA ARG A 209 12.42 10.26 19.92
C ARG A 209 12.05 10.40 18.45
N LEU A 210 11.45 11.51 18.01
CA LEU A 210 11.16 11.72 16.60
C LEU A 210 12.46 12.01 15.84
N HIS A 211 12.78 11.11 14.94
CA HIS A 211 13.94 11.17 14.07
C HIS A 211 13.63 10.53 12.72
N THR A 212 14.46 10.82 11.73
CA THR A 212 14.60 9.96 10.56
C THR A 212 15.95 9.28 10.56
N THR A 213 16.01 8.02 10.13
CA THR A 213 17.25 7.28 10.00
C THR A 213 17.71 7.29 8.55
N LEU A 214 18.86 7.91 8.29
CA LEU A 214 19.49 7.88 6.97
C LEU A 214 20.01 6.48 6.67
N LEU A 215 20.76 5.90 7.61
CA LEU A 215 21.32 4.57 7.49
C LEU A 215 21.55 3.98 8.88
N ALA A 216 21.16 2.72 9.07
CA ALA A 216 21.36 1.98 10.32
C ALA A 216 22.14 0.67 10.08
N ARG A 217 22.37 -0.04 11.19
CA ARG A 217 23.14 -1.29 11.28
C ARG A 217 24.56 -1.18 10.72
N ILE A 218 25.17 -0.02 10.85
CA ILE A 218 26.59 0.14 10.54
C ILE A 218 27.38 -0.55 11.68
N PRO A 219 28.34 -1.43 11.40
CA PRO A 219 29.13 -2.11 12.43
C PRO A 219 29.77 -1.11 13.39
N LYS A 220 29.66 -1.38 14.70
CA LYS A 220 30.16 -0.47 15.74
C LYS A 220 31.67 -0.24 15.72
N ASP A 221 32.42 -1.15 15.09
CA ASP A 221 33.86 -1.10 14.87
C ASP A 221 34.25 -0.33 13.60
N THR A 222 33.28 0.19 12.84
CA THR A 222 33.54 1.10 11.72
C THR A 222 34.24 2.36 12.24
N SER A 223 35.31 2.79 11.57
CA SER A 223 36.04 4.01 11.93
C SER A 223 35.14 5.24 11.87
N ILE A 224 34.97 5.89 13.02
CA ILE A 224 34.18 7.12 13.18
C ILE A 224 34.73 8.24 12.29
N ASP A 225 36.06 8.40 12.21
CA ASP A 225 36.69 9.44 11.38
C ASP A 225 36.38 9.25 9.90
N ILE A 226 36.35 8.00 9.42
CA ILE A 226 35.96 7.68 8.05
C ILE A 226 34.49 8.07 7.81
N LEU A 227 33.58 7.70 8.72
CA LEU A 227 32.17 8.06 8.59
C LEU A 227 31.95 9.56 8.61
N VAL A 228 32.54 10.27 9.56
CA VAL A 228 32.47 11.74 9.67
C VAL A 228 33.00 12.39 8.40
N GLY A 229 34.15 11.94 7.88
CA GLY A 229 34.74 12.47 6.64
C GLY A 229 33.83 12.28 5.42
N ILE A 230 33.19 11.11 5.28
CA ILE A 230 32.25 10.84 4.19
C ILE A 230 30.99 11.71 4.34
N ILE A 231 30.38 11.71 5.53
CA ILE A 231 29.16 12.48 5.79
C ILE A 231 29.40 13.96 5.51
N THR A 232 30.49 14.53 6.04
CA THR A 232 30.87 15.93 5.83
C THR A 232 31.07 16.24 4.35
N LYS A 233 31.80 15.37 3.63
CA LYS A 233 32.04 15.54 2.18
C LYS A 233 30.73 15.53 1.40
N TYR A 234 29.89 14.52 1.61
CA TYR A 234 28.68 14.33 0.81
C TYR A 234 27.59 15.34 1.16
N LYS A 235 27.43 15.72 2.43
CA LYS A 235 26.50 16.78 2.84
C LYS A 235 26.84 18.12 2.19
N LYS A 236 28.13 18.46 2.09
CA LYS A 236 28.58 19.66 1.37
C LYS A 236 28.27 19.63 -0.13
N LEU A 237 28.32 18.45 -0.75
CA LEU A 237 28.02 18.29 -2.18
C LEU A 237 26.52 18.22 -2.45
N TYR A 238 25.77 17.70 -1.49
CA TYR A 238 24.38 17.29 -1.60
C TYR A 238 23.63 17.68 -0.32
N PRO A 239 23.30 18.97 -0.15
CA PRO A 239 22.51 19.42 0.99
C PRO A 239 21.11 18.82 0.92
N PHE A 240 20.62 18.27 2.03
CA PHE A 240 19.31 17.62 2.05
C PHE A 240 18.18 18.63 2.09
N HIS A 241 17.17 18.44 1.25
CA HIS A 241 15.97 19.28 1.25
C HIS A 241 14.75 18.38 1.36
N LEU A 242 14.24 18.23 2.59
CA LEU A 242 13.25 17.22 2.93
C LEU A 242 11.86 17.83 3.07
N LEU A 243 10.88 17.29 2.34
CA LEU A 243 9.45 17.57 2.49
C LEU A 243 8.79 16.45 3.30
N PHE A 244 8.18 16.81 4.43
CA PHE A 244 7.44 15.87 5.27
C PHE A 244 5.95 15.98 4.94
N GLU A 245 5.41 14.96 4.28
CA GLU A 245 4.05 14.96 3.77
C GLU A 245 3.37 13.60 3.93
N GLY A 246 2.13 13.62 4.37
CA GLY A 246 1.29 12.45 4.49
C GLY A 246 1.60 11.60 5.73
N ILE A 247 0.75 10.60 5.95
CA ILE A 247 1.03 9.51 6.88
C ILE A 247 0.79 8.22 6.14
N GLY A 248 1.74 7.30 6.27
CA GLY A 248 1.63 5.92 5.85
C GLY A 248 1.57 4.98 7.05
N ALA A 249 1.04 3.79 6.81
CA ALA A 249 1.23 2.67 7.70
C ALA A 249 1.98 1.57 6.95
N SER A 250 2.72 0.75 7.69
CA SER A 250 3.22 -0.54 7.23
C SER A 250 2.67 -1.62 8.16
N ASN A 251 3.10 -2.86 7.98
CA ASN A 251 2.76 -3.93 8.92
C ASN A 251 3.50 -3.82 10.26
N ARG A 252 4.31 -2.77 10.50
CA ARG A 252 5.06 -2.59 11.76
C ARG A 252 4.75 -1.30 12.49
N ILE A 253 4.42 -0.26 11.74
CA ILE A 253 4.47 1.13 12.22
C ILE A 253 3.49 2.03 11.48
N ILE A 254 3.28 3.21 12.07
CA ILE A 254 2.73 4.39 11.40
C ILE A 254 3.85 5.45 11.34
N SER A 255 4.02 6.05 10.16
CA SER A 255 5.11 6.99 9.89
C SER A 255 4.72 8.12 8.95
N VAL A 256 5.47 9.22 9.02
CA VAL A 256 5.45 10.31 8.04
C VAL A 256 6.63 10.11 7.09
N PRO A 257 6.42 9.98 5.76
CA PRO A 257 7.52 9.98 4.83
C PRO A 257 8.14 11.37 4.71
N ALA A 258 9.44 11.38 4.48
CA ALA A 258 10.24 12.55 4.19
C ALA A 258 10.88 12.37 2.81
N PHE A 259 10.38 13.14 1.85
CA PHE A 259 10.83 13.12 0.46
C PHE A 259 12.00 14.07 0.27
N ASP A 260 13.09 13.57 -0.30
CA ASP A 260 14.20 14.43 -0.73
C ASP A 260 13.87 15.04 -2.09
N LEU A 261 13.76 16.35 -2.14
CA LEU A 261 13.33 17.08 -3.33
C LEU A 261 14.36 17.00 -4.48
N TYR A 262 15.57 16.50 -4.22
CA TYR A 262 16.65 16.42 -5.21
C TYR A 262 17.22 15.00 -5.40
N ASP A 263 16.55 13.97 -4.85
CA ASP A 263 16.91 12.55 -5.01
C ASP A 263 18.37 12.20 -4.61
N GLN A 264 18.90 12.88 -3.60
CA GLN A 264 20.29 12.76 -3.13
C GLN A 264 20.49 11.66 -2.07
N ILE A 265 19.46 11.32 -1.30
CA ILE A 265 19.51 10.26 -0.26
C ILE A 265 20.14 8.97 -0.80
N HIS A 266 19.72 8.51 -1.99
CA HIS A 266 20.20 7.26 -2.55
C HIS A 266 21.72 7.29 -2.80
N ALA A 267 22.22 8.37 -3.42
CA ALA A 267 23.65 8.55 -3.67
C ALA A 267 24.45 8.64 -2.37
N PHE A 268 23.90 9.30 -1.34
CA PHE A 268 24.52 9.41 -0.02
C PHE A 268 24.63 8.03 0.67
N ARG A 269 23.53 7.25 0.68
CA ARG A 269 23.53 5.88 1.22
C ARG A 269 24.53 5.00 0.50
N ALA A 270 24.54 5.04 -0.84
CA ALA A 270 25.50 4.29 -1.65
C ALA A 270 26.95 4.65 -1.30
N ALA A 271 27.26 5.94 -1.14
CA ALA A 271 28.59 6.40 -0.77
C ALA A 271 29.07 5.83 0.57
N ILE A 272 28.22 5.83 1.61
CA ILE A 272 28.56 5.21 2.90
C ILE A 272 28.77 3.70 2.72
N ARG A 273 27.86 3.02 2.02
CA ARG A 273 27.92 1.56 1.80
C ARG A 273 29.21 1.12 1.11
N THR A 274 29.81 1.94 0.25
CA THR A 274 31.11 1.61 -0.37
C THR A 274 32.29 1.60 0.62
N LYS A 275 32.09 2.10 1.83
CA LYS A 275 33.14 2.31 2.84
C LYS A 275 32.92 1.53 4.13
N VAL A 276 31.79 0.84 4.25
CA VAL A 276 31.46 0.00 5.41
C VAL A 276 31.25 -1.45 4.97
N THR A 277 31.58 -2.40 5.85
CA THR A 277 31.51 -3.83 5.54
C THR A 277 30.07 -4.35 5.49
N SER A 278 29.17 -3.75 6.27
CA SER A 278 27.73 -4.02 6.24
C SER A 278 26.93 -2.79 6.67
N SER A 279 25.67 -2.72 6.25
CA SER A 279 24.66 -1.78 6.76
C SER A 279 23.29 -2.22 6.25
N ASP A 280 22.23 -1.56 6.68
CA ASP A 280 20.91 -1.80 6.09
C ASP A 280 20.90 -1.51 4.60
N ASP A 281 20.31 -2.43 3.82
CA ASP A 281 19.98 -2.30 2.41
C ASP A 281 18.46 -2.40 2.30
N TYR A 282 17.80 -1.31 1.91
CA TYR A 282 16.35 -1.25 1.85
C TYR A 282 15.80 -1.80 0.52
N THR A 283 16.64 -1.99 -0.50
CA THR A 283 16.22 -2.56 -1.79
C THR A 283 15.66 -3.97 -1.67
N LYS A 284 16.11 -4.73 -0.66
CA LYS A 284 15.59 -6.08 -0.35
C LYS A 284 14.13 -6.08 0.10
N TYR A 285 13.58 -4.93 0.48
CA TYR A 285 12.18 -4.75 0.83
C TYR A 285 11.42 -4.10 -0.33
N ASP A 286 11.88 -2.93 -0.78
CA ASP A 286 11.29 -2.15 -1.88
C ASP A 286 12.35 -1.13 -2.36
N PRO A 287 12.73 -1.13 -3.66
CA PRO A 287 13.70 -0.18 -4.20
C PRO A 287 13.36 1.29 -3.95
N VAL A 288 12.08 1.66 -3.88
CA VAL A 288 11.65 3.05 -3.63
C VAL A 288 12.08 3.54 -2.24
N TRP A 289 12.25 2.62 -1.28
CA TRP A 289 12.64 2.99 0.09
C TRP A 289 14.07 3.53 0.18
N GLU A 290 14.91 3.26 -0.82
CA GLU A 290 16.23 3.86 -0.91
C GLU A 290 16.20 5.37 -1.18
N GLN A 291 15.08 5.90 -1.66
CA GLN A 291 14.91 7.31 -2.04
C GLN A 291 14.14 8.14 -1.01
N ILE A 292 13.60 7.49 0.03
CA ILE A 292 12.70 8.12 1.01
C ILE A 292 13.23 7.89 2.43
N LEU A 293 13.00 8.87 3.30
CA LEU A 293 13.20 8.76 4.75
C LEU A 293 11.85 8.65 5.46
N TRP A 294 11.85 8.18 6.72
CA TRP A 294 10.63 7.97 7.47
C TRP A 294 10.78 8.49 8.89
N VAL A 295 9.76 9.19 9.38
CA VAL A 295 9.61 9.54 10.79
C VAL A 295 8.60 8.59 11.39
N ASN A 296 9.08 7.64 12.17
CA ASN A 296 8.22 6.69 12.86
C ASN A 296 7.66 7.35 14.12
N PHE A 297 6.36 7.22 14.38
CA PHE A 297 5.77 7.82 15.58
C PHE A 297 4.75 6.93 16.29
N VAL A 298 4.30 5.83 15.65
CA VAL A 298 3.54 4.75 16.31
C VAL A 298 4.12 3.39 15.94
N ARG A 299 4.21 2.50 16.93
CA ARG A 299 4.54 1.08 16.79
C ARG A 299 3.42 0.23 17.39
N PHE A 300 3.03 -0.84 16.71
CA PHE A 300 1.89 -1.67 17.14
C PHE A 300 2.27 -2.56 18.34
N GLN A 301 1.77 -2.31 19.54
CA GLN A 301 1.94 -3.21 20.70
C GLN A 301 0.83 -4.25 20.84
N SER A 302 -0.29 -4.01 20.15
CA SER A 302 -1.39 -4.94 19.97
C SER A 302 -1.72 -5.02 18.49
N VAL A 303 -2.43 -6.07 18.07
CA VAL A 303 -2.92 -6.18 16.69
C VAL A 303 -3.78 -4.94 16.40
N PRO A 304 -3.43 -4.10 15.42
CA PRO A 304 -4.17 -2.89 15.11
C PRO A 304 -5.53 -3.26 14.51
N ASP A 305 -6.61 -2.60 14.89
CA ASP A 305 -7.89 -2.75 14.19
C ASP A 305 -7.79 -2.16 12.77
N GLN A 306 -8.50 -2.73 11.81
CA GLN A 306 -8.66 -2.16 10.47
C GLN A 306 -9.19 -0.72 10.48
N SER A 307 -9.96 -0.36 11.51
CA SER A 307 -10.41 1.01 11.72
C SER A 307 -9.24 1.99 11.95
N LEU A 308 -8.10 1.55 12.52
CA LEU A 308 -6.90 2.36 12.68
C LEU A 308 -6.31 2.76 11.33
N PHE A 309 -6.14 1.81 10.40
CA PHE A 309 -5.60 2.14 9.08
C PHE A 309 -6.50 3.12 8.32
N LYS A 310 -7.82 2.92 8.39
CA LYS A 310 -8.80 3.87 7.84
C LYS A 310 -8.71 5.24 8.50
N PHE A 311 -8.46 5.30 9.81
CA PHE A 311 -8.27 6.55 10.54
C PHE A 311 -7.01 7.28 10.06
N VAL A 312 -5.90 6.57 9.92
CA VAL A 312 -4.61 7.10 9.45
C VAL A 312 -4.71 7.72 8.05
N LEU A 313 -5.48 7.09 7.15
CA LEU A 313 -5.66 7.57 5.77
C LEU A 313 -6.26 8.99 5.68
N ARG A 314 -6.88 9.51 6.75
CA ARG A 314 -7.38 10.90 6.82
C ARG A 314 -6.25 11.93 6.73
N PHE A 315 -5.03 11.55 7.08
CA PHE A 315 -3.87 12.44 7.11
C PHE A 315 -2.91 12.24 5.92
N LYS A 316 -3.29 11.43 4.93
CA LYS A 316 -2.39 11.03 3.82
C LYS A 316 -1.87 12.17 2.95
N THR A 317 -2.55 13.32 2.92
CA THR A 317 -2.16 14.50 2.14
C THR A 317 -1.74 15.68 3.03
N ARG A 318 -1.51 15.47 4.33
CA ARG A 318 -1.16 16.55 5.27
C ARG A 318 0.31 16.90 5.13
N ILE A 319 0.63 18.17 4.93
CA ILE A 319 2.02 18.66 4.94
C ILE A 319 2.40 19.02 6.37
N TYR A 320 3.51 18.47 6.87
CA TYR A 320 4.03 18.71 8.22
C TYR A 320 5.13 19.77 8.25
N GLY A 321 5.83 19.95 7.12
CA GLY A 321 6.80 21.02 6.96
C GLY A 321 7.93 20.65 6.02
N TYR A 322 8.88 21.56 5.95
CA TYR A 322 10.06 21.47 5.11
C TYR A 322 11.31 21.65 5.97
N LEU A 323 12.34 20.86 5.68
CA LEU A 323 13.60 20.89 6.38
C LEU A 323 14.73 21.07 5.37
N SER A 324 15.45 22.18 5.49
CA SER A 324 16.60 22.48 4.65
C SER A 324 17.88 22.22 5.40
N ASP A 325 18.71 21.38 4.80
CA ASP A 325 20.05 20.99 5.21
C ASP A 325 20.23 20.71 6.72
N PRO A 326 19.44 19.79 7.29
CA PRO A 326 19.49 19.51 8.72
C PRO A 326 20.86 18.97 9.16
N PRO A 327 21.26 19.22 10.42
CA PRO A 327 22.44 18.57 10.98
C PRO A 327 22.27 17.05 10.93
N VAL A 328 23.36 16.35 10.63
CA VAL A 328 23.43 14.88 10.62
C VAL A 328 24.05 14.42 11.92
N GLU A 329 23.42 13.47 12.60
CA GLU A 329 23.88 12.96 13.88
C GLU A 329 24.30 11.50 13.78
N LEU A 330 25.48 11.19 14.33
CA LEU A 330 26.01 9.83 14.42
C LEU A 330 25.79 9.31 15.84
N TYR A 331 25.10 8.18 15.95
CA TYR A 331 24.80 7.53 17.22
C TYR A 331 25.44 6.16 17.32
N LEU A 332 25.93 5.82 18.51
CA LEU A 332 26.06 4.44 18.97
C LEU A 332 24.72 4.02 19.57
N ASN A 333 24.06 3.04 18.98
CA ASN A 333 22.64 2.79 19.16
C ASN A 333 22.33 1.31 19.46
N GLN A 334 21.50 1.08 20.46
CA GLN A 334 20.88 -0.20 20.79
C GLN A 334 19.35 -0.09 20.87
N SER A 335 18.73 0.92 20.28
CA SER A 335 17.30 1.18 20.36
C SER A 335 16.67 1.40 18.98
N GLN A 336 15.48 0.81 18.80
CA GLN A 336 14.65 0.99 17.60
C GLN A 336 13.94 2.36 17.54
N THR A 337 13.93 3.10 18.66
CA THR A 337 13.27 4.41 18.79
C THR A 337 14.23 5.56 19.15
N LEU A 338 15.55 5.32 19.12
CA LEU A 338 16.57 6.20 19.69
C LEU A 338 16.29 6.65 21.14
N ASP A 339 15.78 5.75 21.98
CA ASP A 339 15.70 5.97 23.43
C ASP A 339 17.07 6.41 24.01
N PRO A 340 17.17 7.58 24.65
CA PRO A 340 18.42 8.10 25.21
C PRO A 340 19.09 7.17 26.24
N LYS A 341 18.35 6.23 26.83
CA LYS A 341 18.91 5.21 27.73
C LYS A 341 19.79 4.19 26.99
N TYR A 342 19.50 3.96 25.71
CA TYR A 342 20.12 2.91 24.88
C TYR A 342 20.82 3.47 23.64
N SER A 343 20.88 4.80 23.51
CA SER A 343 21.47 5.49 22.37
C SER A 343 22.37 6.61 22.87
N LYS A 344 23.59 6.67 22.35
CA LYS A 344 24.59 7.69 22.69
C LYS A 344 24.98 8.46 21.44
N LEU A 345 24.73 9.77 21.45
CA LEU A 345 25.25 10.68 20.44
C LEU A 345 26.77 10.67 20.48
N ILE A 346 27.40 10.42 19.34
CA ILE A 346 28.85 10.45 19.16
C ILE A 346 29.28 11.83 18.68
N THR A 347 28.63 12.34 17.63
CA THR A 347 28.94 13.65 17.06
C THR A 347 27.78 14.17 16.20
N THR A 348 27.73 15.49 16.03
CA THR A 348 26.80 16.20 15.16
C THR A 348 27.60 16.89 14.05
N ILE A 349 27.18 16.68 12.81
CA ILE A 349 27.83 17.20 11.60
C ILE A 349 26.88 18.23 10.98
N SER A 350 27.27 19.50 11.08
CA SER A 350 26.49 20.64 10.61
C SER A 350 26.57 20.84 9.11
#